data_AF-A0A0E3DB01-F1
#
_entry.id   AF-A0A0E3DB01-F1
#
_cell.length_a   1.000
_cell.length_b   1.000
_cell.length_c   1.000
_cell.angle_alpha   90.00
_cell.angle_beta   90.00
_cell.angle_gamma   90.00
#
_symmetry.space_group_name_H-M   'P 1'
#
loop_
_entity.id
_entity.type
_entity.pdbx_description
1 polymer ?
#
loop_
_entity_poly.entity_id
_entity_poly.type
_entity_poly.pdbx_seq_one_letter_code
_entity_poly.pdbx_strand_id
1 'polypeptide(L)'
;MKNIIFSNRKLKKRNQLKQFAHQINLLNCFNYNLFTYFMRQKKIYLNRKVVAHIFLTESGTVFSLKKWLLFYIEAYNKTYLG
;
A
#
# COMPACT_ATOMS: atom_id res chain seq x y z
N MET A 1 -3.30 35.51 -9.05
CA MET A 1 -3.10 34.80 -7.76
C MET A 1 -3.68 33.38 -7.69
N LYS A 2 -4.82 33.03 -8.32
CA LYS A 2 -5.41 31.68 -8.25
C LYS A 2 -4.44 30.53 -8.62
N ASN A 3 -3.60 30.69 -9.64
CA ASN A 3 -2.68 29.65 -10.13
C ASN A 3 -1.64 29.16 -9.11
N ILE A 4 -1.17 30.03 -8.21
CA ILE A 4 -0.18 29.70 -7.18
C ILE A 4 -0.81 28.84 -6.06
N ILE A 5 -2.08 29.08 -5.74
CA ILE A 5 -2.82 28.31 -4.74
C ILE A 5 -3.12 26.90 -5.27
N PHE A 6 -3.49 26.78 -6.56
CA PHE A 6 -3.73 25.49 -7.20
C PHE A 6 -2.45 24.64 -7.34
N SER A 7 -1.32 25.26 -7.70
CA SER A 7 -0.03 24.56 -7.77
C SER A 7 0.39 24.03 -6.39
N ASN A 8 0.25 24.83 -5.32
CA ASN A 8 0.52 24.40 -3.95
C ASN A 8 -0.41 23.27 -3.47
N ARG A 9 -1.70 23.32 -3.78
CA ARG A 9 -2.64 22.23 -3.45
C ARG A 9 -2.26 20.92 -4.15
N LYS A 10 -1.85 20.99 -5.43
CA LYS A 10 -1.42 19.82 -6.22
C LYS A 10 -0.13 19.22 -5.65
N LEU A 11 0.84 20.07 -5.28
CA LEU A 11 2.08 19.65 -4.63
C LEU A 11 1.83 19.01 -3.27
N LYS A 12 0.98 19.61 -2.43
CA LYS A 12 0.61 19.06 -1.12
C LYS A 12 0.02 17.65 -1.24
N LYS A 13 -0.91 17.45 -2.18
CA LYS A 13 -1.49 16.11 -2.44
C LYS A 13 -0.42 15.09 -2.87
N ARG A 14 0.51 15.48 -3.75
CA ARG A 14 1.60 14.60 -4.18
C ARG A 14 2.53 14.23 -3.03
N ASN A 15 2.88 15.18 -2.17
CA ASN A 15 3.75 14.93 -1.02
C ASN A 15 3.07 14.01 0.00
N GLN A 16 1.78 14.18 0.27
CA GLN A 16 1.02 13.26 1.13
C GLN A 16 1.02 11.83 0.56
N LEU A 17 0.80 11.67 -0.75
CA LEU A 17 0.86 10.35 -1.39
C LEU A 17 2.25 9.71 -1.28
N LYS A 18 3.33 10.50 -1.40
CA LYS A 18 4.70 10.02 -1.18
C LYS A 18 4.93 9.59 0.26
N GLN A 19 4.47 10.38 1.24
CA GLN A 19 4.58 10.05 2.66
C GLN A 19 3.87 8.74 2.99
N PHE A 20 2.64 8.54 2.49
CA PHE A 20 1.92 7.27 2.70
C PHE A 20 2.65 6.08 2.10
N ALA A 21 3.18 6.20 0.88
CA ALA A 21 3.97 5.14 0.26
C ALA A 21 5.25 4.83 1.07
N HIS A 22 5.92 5.86 1.58
CA HIS A 22 7.11 5.71 2.40
C HIS A 22 6.80 5.03 3.74
N GLN A 23 5.74 5.45 4.44
CA GLN A 23 5.29 4.82 5.69
C GLN A 23 4.94 3.35 5.48
N ILE A 24 4.22 3.01 4.41
CA ILE A 24 3.90 1.62 4.11
C ILE A 24 5.20 0.83 3.82
N ASN A 25 6.14 1.37 3.03
CA ASN A 25 7.41 0.69 2.78
C ASN A 25 8.27 0.50 4.04
N LEU A 26 8.23 1.44 5.00
CA LEU A 26 8.96 1.32 6.26
C LEU A 26 8.33 0.28 7.20
N LEU A 27 7.00 0.25 7.27
CA LEU A 27 6.24 -0.60 8.20
C LEU A 27 5.98 -2.00 7.63
N ASN A 28 6.18 -2.16 6.32
CA ASN A 28 6.01 -3.42 5.63
C ASN A 28 7.38 -4.02 5.33
N CYS A 29 7.65 -5.23 5.84
CA CYS A 29 8.79 -6.04 5.37
C CYS A 29 8.63 -6.49 3.90
N PHE A 30 7.53 -6.10 3.25
CA PHE A 30 7.19 -6.39 1.87
C PHE A 30 7.13 -5.10 1.04
N ASN A 31 7.71 -5.15 -0.16
CA ASN A 31 7.67 -4.05 -1.12
C ASN A 31 6.22 -3.63 -1.41
N TYR A 32 5.89 -2.35 -1.26
CA TYR A 32 4.56 -1.81 -1.54
C TYR A 32 4.06 -2.15 -2.95
N ASN A 33 4.94 -2.21 -3.95
CA ASN A 33 4.57 -2.59 -5.31
C ASN A 33 3.99 -4.01 -5.36
N LEU A 34 4.63 -4.95 -4.68
CA LEU A 34 4.23 -6.35 -4.63
C LEU A 34 2.91 -6.52 -3.87
N PHE A 35 2.75 -5.79 -2.75
CA PHE A 35 1.47 -5.67 -2.06
C PHE A 35 0.35 -5.18 -3.00
N THR A 36 0.57 -4.08 -3.71
CA THR A 36 -0.46 -3.53 -4.62
C THR A 36 -0.78 -4.45 -5.79
N TYR A 37 0.20 -5.22 -6.27
CA TYR A 37 0.00 -6.20 -7.34
C TYR A 37 -0.97 -7.30 -6.91
N PHE A 38 -0.74 -7.94 -5.76
CA PHE A 38 -1.60 -9.03 -5.29
C PHE A 38 -2.98 -8.56 -4.81
N MET A 39 -3.05 -7.36 -4.24
CA MET A 39 -4.35 -6.74 -3.93
C MET A 39 -5.19 -6.52 -5.19
N ARG A 40 -4.57 -6.08 -6.30
CA ARG A 40 -5.25 -5.93 -7.60
C ARG A 40 -5.67 -7.27 -8.20
N GLN A 41 -4.81 -8.29 -8.16
CA GLN A 41 -5.13 -9.66 -8.57
C GLN A 41 -6.41 -10.18 -7.89
N LYS A 42 -6.56 -9.92 -6.58
CA LYS A 42 -7.75 -10.32 -5.80
C LYS A 42 -8.91 -9.33 -5.86
N LYS A 43 -8.85 -8.30 -6.71
CA LYS A 43 -9.87 -7.24 -6.83
C LYS A 43 -10.17 -6.52 -5.51
N ILE A 44 -9.16 -6.41 -4.64
CA ILE A 44 -9.24 -5.67 -3.38
C ILE A 44 -8.75 -4.25 -3.64
N TYR A 45 -9.68 -3.29 -3.65
CA TYR A 45 -9.40 -1.89 -3.93
C TYR A 45 -9.33 -1.09 -2.64
N LEU A 46 -8.12 -0.95 -2.08
CA LEU A 46 -7.88 -0.13 -0.90
C LEU A 46 -7.28 1.23 -1.27
N ASN A 47 -7.84 2.29 -0.69
CA ASN A 47 -7.27 3.63 -0.82
C ASN A 47 -5.92 3.69 -0.08
N ARG A 48 -4.89 4.25 -0.72
CA ARG A 48 -3.54 4.40 -0.13
C ARG A 48 -3.55 5.08 1.24
N LYS A 49 -4.45 6.05 1.45
CA LYS A 49 -4.61 6.71 2.75
C LYS A 49 -5.07 5.73 3.83
N VAL A 50 -6.07 4.90 3.49
CA VAL A 50 -6.62 3.89 4.40
C VAL A 50 -5.58 2.82 4.69
N VAL A 51 -4.85 2.36 3.67
CA VAL A 51 -3.73 1.41 3.86
C VAL A 51 -2.68 2.01 4.79
N ALA A 52 -2.20 3.22 4.53
CA ALA A 52 -1.19 3.84 5.39
C ALA A 52 -1.69 4.01 6.84
N HIS A 53 -2.96 4.35 7.02
CA HIS A 53 -3.56 4.45 8.35
C HIS A 53 -3.60 3.10 9.06
N ILE A 54 -4.12 2.04 8.43
CA ILE A 54 -4.12 0.68 8.96
C ILE A 54 -2.70 0.24 9.34
N PHE A 55 -1.73 0.54 8.48
CA PHE A 55 -0.31 0.23 8.73
C PHE A 55 0.28 0.94 9.95
N LEU A 56 -0.21 2.13 10.28
CA LEU A 56 0.24 2.92 11.43
C LEU A 56 -0.50 2.57 12.73
N THR A 57 -1.81 2.33 12.66
CA THR A 57 -2.67 2.28 13.85
C THR A 57 -3.13 0.88 14.22
N GLU A 58 -3.15 -0.07 13.29
CA GLU A 58 -3.76 -1.38 13.48
C GLU A 58 -2.76 -2.53 13.24
N SER A 59 -1.83 -2.70 14.17
CA SER A 59 -0.78 -3.73 14.08
C SER A 59 -1.34 -5.15 13.88
N GLY A 60 -2.46 -5.50 14.51
CA GLY A 60 -3.13 -6.81 14.35
C GLY A 60 -3.71 -7.02 12.95
N THR A 61 -4.34 -6.01 12.37
CA THR A 61 -4.84 -6.03 10.99
C THR A 61 -3.69 -6.18 10.01
N VAL A 62 -2.59 -5.44 10.23
CA VAL A 62 -1.37 -5.52 9.41
C VAL A 62 -0.74 -6.90 9.48
N PHE A 63 -0.64 -7.48 10.67
CA PHE A 63 -0.09 -8.82 10.87
C PHE A 63 -0.89 -9.87 10.09
N SER A 64 -2.22 -9.84 10.22
CA SER A 64 -3.13 -10.76 9.54
C SER A 64 -3.04 -10.60 8.02
N LEU A 65 -2.97 -9.35 7.54
CA LEU A 65 -2.82 -9.04 6.13
C LEU A 65 -1.49 -9.54 5.55
N LYS A 66 -0.40 -9.42 6.31
CA LYS A 66 0.92 -9.95 5.93
C LYS A 66 0.91 -11.47 5.84
N LYS A 67 0.33 -12.16 6.84
CA LYS A 67 0.16 -13.63 6.84
C LYS A 67 -0.61 -14.11 5.62
N TRP A 68 -1.73 -13.45 5.32
CA TRP A 68 -2.54 -13.77 4.14
C TRP A 68 -1.78 -13.55 2.83
N LEU A 69 -1.04 -12.43 2.70
CA LEU A 69 -0.25 -12.13 1.52
C LEU A 69 0.86 -13.17 1.30
N LEU A 70 1.57 -13.56 2.36
CA LEU A 70 2.61 -14.59 2.32
C LEU A 70 2.08 -15.94 1.82
N PHE A 71 0.98 -16.41 2.42
CA PHE A 71 0.32 -17.63 2.00
C PHE A 71 -0.10 -17.59 0.53
N TYR A 72 -0.62 -16.44 0.08
CA TYR A 72 -1.03 -16.28 -1.30
C TYR A 72 0.15 -16.28 -2.28
N ILE A 73 1.26 -15.64 -1.94
CA ILE A 73 2.49 -15.67 -2.74
C ILE A 73 3.01 -17.11 -2.87
N GLU A 74 3.04 -17.85 -1.78
CA GLU A 74 3.49 -19.24 -1.79
C GLU A 74 2.62 -20.11 -2.71
N ALA A 75 1.29 -19.97 -2.60
CA ALA A 75 0.35 -20.66 -3.48
C ALA A 75 0.54 -20.25 -4.95
N TYR A 76 0.73 -18.96 -5.23
CA TYR A 76 0.99 -18.45 -6.58
C TYR A 76 2.26 -19.05 -7.18
N ASN A 77 3.36 -19.07 -6.42
CA ASN A 77 4.62 -19.63 -6.89
C ASN A 77 4.50 -21.13 -7.20
N LYS A 78 3.81 -21.90 -6.35
CA LYS A 78 3.54 -23.34 -6.62
C LYS A 78 2.70 -23.58 -7.87
N THR A 79 1.83 -22.63 -8.23
CA THR A 79 0.89 -22.80 -9.36
C THR A 79 1.50 -22.38 -10.69
N TYR A 80 2.38 -21.38 -10.70
CA TYR A 80 2.84 -20.71 -11.94
C TYR A 80 4.35 -20.76 -12.17
N LEU A 81 5.15 -21.08 -11.15
CA LEU A 81 6.62 -21.10 -11.21
C LEU A 81 7.22 -22.46 -10.80
N GLY A 82 6.38 -23.41 -10.40
CA GLY A 82 6.73 -24.78 -10.04
C GLY A 82 6.50 -25.75 -11.19
#